data_AF-A0A345Y511-F1
#
_entry.id   AF-A0A345Y511-F1
#
_cell.length_a   1.000
_cell.length_b   1.000
_cell.length_c   1.000
_cell.angle_alpha   90.00
_cell.angle_beta   90.00
_cell.angle_gamma   90.00
#
_symmetry.space_group_name_H-M   'P 1'
#
loop_
_entity.id
_entity.type
_entity.pdbx_description
1 polymer ?
#
loop_
_entity_poly.entity_id
_entity_poly.type
_entity_poly.pdbx_seq_one_letter_code
_entity_poly.pdbx_strand_id
1 'polypeptide(L)'
;MTASVPRVVHLLSAEPAGRHALGDAVCRERGIEQRVLRCEPVRGRVFDLLAASWSDAPFSVVHVHDDRLHFLAALWRLVNRKPFSIVRSWYAPTAVGSGWLKNWQFRNKTDVNLVADEPLRKHFADGDRAVWLPNIYRLDYLGQPLEESLADCYRMLSGHIPGRASHEHIRLTYITHFYCNQKSIDSVTDLLELYAGYSEEVRQRVQFVIVDDGSPIEYEIPDVPLNLTWIKIDEDIRWNQGGARNVGVVYAKSDNVLVTDLDHRFPEESLKALCERPPCGKRLYKVWRKDGQGNWEKAHPNIFFLSRGRFFERHGYDEEFTGRYGAEDVRFVKYHKATGTWQRYLPKTIWCQDRVEIDRSKSYHSLTRDLSGNTPVDARKTLELKYHGHGAGHSRSFLNFTWTIACDRRLDAPAEPLPVDIAWKWGTVLRQILPRGY
;
A
#
# COMPACT_ATOMS: atom_id res chain seq x y z
N MET A 1 -13.06 -16.53 -1.42
CA MET A 1 -14.28 -15.73 -1.66
C MET A 1 -14.02 -14.85 -2.87
N THR A 2 -14.92 -14.84 -3.84
CA THR A 2 -14.79 -14.14 -5.12
C THR A 2 -14.70 -12.63 -4.90
N ALA A 3 -13.83 -11.95 -5.64
CA ALA A 3 -13.81 -10.49 -5.72
C ALA A 3 -15.25 -9.98 -5.88
N SER A 4 -15.65 -8.98 -5.08
CA SER A 4 -17.02 -8.48 -5.12
C SER A 4 -17.35 -8.07 -6.55
N VAL A 5 -18.26 -8.81 -7.17
CA VAL A 5 -18.83 -8.55 -8.50
C VAL A 5 -19.27 -7.08 -8.53
N PRO A 6 -18.77 -6.25 -9.47
CA PRO A 6 -19.20 -4.87 -9.59
C PRO A 6 -20.72 -4.81 -9.72
N ARG A 7 -21.37 -4.11 -8.80
CA ARG A 7 -22.81 -3.83 -8.85
C ARG A 7 -23.03 -2.45 -9.44
N VAL A 8 -23.78 -2.39 -10.53
CA VAL A 8 -24.02 -1.17 -11.30
C VAL A 8 -25.52 -0.88 -11.35
N VAL A 9 -25.92 0.31 -10.90
CA VAL A 9 -27.30 0.78 -11.00
C VAL A 9 -27.39 1.89 -12.04
N HIS A 10 -28.16 1.65 -13.10
CA HIS A 10 -28.51 2.67 -14.09
C HIS A 10 -29.79 3.40 -13.66
N LEU A 11 -29.71 4.72 -13.54
CA LEU A 11 -30.86 5.60 -13.30
C LEU A 11 -31.22 6.34 -14.58
N LEU A 12 -32.44 6.15 -15.06
CA LEU A 12 -32.95 6.70 -16.33
C LEU A 12 -34.28 7.44 -16.15
N SER A 13 -34.40 8.62 -16.77
CA SER A 13 -35.61 9.45 -16.73
C SER A 13 -36.58 9.23 -17.90
N ALA A 14 -36.11 8.77 -19.07
CA ALA A 14 -36.93 8.47 -20.26
C ALA A 14 -36.22 7.52 -21.27
N GLU A 15 -36.92 7.09 -22.33
CA GLU A 15 -36.37 6.32 -23.46
C GLU A 15 -35.69 7.21 -24.54
N PRO A 16 -34.75 6.69 -25.37
CA PRO A 16 -34.28 5.30 -25.44
C PRO A 16 -33.04 5.06 -24.58
N ALA A 17 -33.18 4.13 -23.65
CA ALA A 17 -32.23 3.74 -22.62
C ALA A 17 -31.04 2.87 -23.11
N GLY A 18 -30.86 2.67 -24.41
CA GLY A 18 -30.12 1.50 -24.92
C GLY A 18 -28.61 1.66 -25.13
N ARG A 19 -28.02 2.86 -25.05
CA ARG A 19 -26.62 3.02 -25.53
C ARG A 19 -25.53 2.54 -24.57
N HIS A 20 -25.80 2.45 -23.27
CA HIS A 20 -24.75 2.16 -22.28
C HIS A 20 -25.18 1.15 -21.20
N ALA A 21 -26.24 0.37 -21.43
CA ALA A 21 -26.46 -0.84 -20.63
C ALA A 21 -25.60 -1.95 -21.23
N LEU A 22 -24.84 -2.68 -20.40
CA LEU A 22 -24.12 -3.87 -20.87
C LEU A 22 -25.12 -4.96 -21.25
N GLY A 23 -24.84 -5.68 -22.34
CA GLY A 23 -25.60 -6.89 -22.67
C GLY A 23 -25.39 -7.99 -21.63
N ASP A 24 -26.39 -8.87 -21.47
CA ASP A 24 -26.35 -9.97 -20.49
C ASP A 24 -25.17 -10.93 -20.68
N ALA A 25 -24.67 -11.05 -21.92
CA ALA A 25 -23.47 -11.84 -22.23
C ALA A 25 -22.22 -11.20 -21.59
N VAL A 26 -22.01 -9.90 -21.81
CA VAL A 26 -20.86 -9.15 -21.27
C VAL A 26 -20.95 -9.09 -19.74
N CYS A 27 -22.14 -8.88 -19.17
CA CYS A 27 -22.35 -8.92 -17.72
C CYS A 27 -21.91 -10.28 -17.12
N ARG A 28 -22.32 -11.39 -17.74
CA ARG A 28 -21.93 -12.74 -17.27
C ARG A 28 -20.43 -13.00 -17.42
N GLU A 29 -19.87 -12.69 -18.59
CA GLU A 29 -18.45 -12.90 -18.88
C GLU A 29 -17.55 -12.07 -17.96
N ARG A 30 -17.90 -10.80 -17.76
CA ARG A 30 -17.12 -9.86 -16.96
C ARG A 30 -17.49 -9.89 -15.48
N GLY A 31 -18.45 -10.74 -15.08
CA GLY A 31 -18.91 -10.88 -13.71
C GLY A 31 -19.41 -9.57 -13.13
N ILE A 32 -20.32 -8.88 -13.83
CA ILE A 32 -20.94 -7.61 -13.43
C ILE A 32 -22.43 -7.85 -13.15
N GLU A 33 -22.92 -7.38 -12.02
CA GLU A 33 -24.36 -7.36 -11.70
C GLU A 33 -24.91 -5.96 -12.04
N GLN A 34 -25.64 -5.87 -13.15
CA GLN A 34 -26.25 -4.61 -13.59
C GLN A 34 -27.76 -4.60 -13.29
N ARG A 35 -28.27 -3.46 -12.81
CA ARG A 35 -29.71 -3.21 -12.65
C ARG A 35 -30.08 -1.90 -13.32
N VAL A 36 -31.19 -1.89 -14.04
CA VAL A 36 -31.71 -0.72 -14.75
C VAL A 36 -32.99 -0.25 -14.08
N LEU A 37 -32.95 0.94 -13.48
CA LEU A 37 -34.07 1.54 -12.75
C LEU A 37 -34.56 2.76 -13.52
N ARG A 38 -35.82 2.70 -13.96
CA ARG A 38 -36.50 3.81 -14.60
C ARG A 38 -37.31 4.56 -13.55
N CYS A 39 -37.14 5.87 -13.48
CA CYS A 39 -37.91 6.69 -12.54
C CYS A 39 -38.02 8.13 -13.01
N GLU A 40 -39.13 8.76 -12.65
CA GLU A 40 -39.22 10.21 -12.70
C GLU A 40 -38.15 10.80 -11.75
N PRO A 41 -37.49 11.90 -12.13
CA PRO A 41 -36.44 12.54 -11.33
C PRO A 41 -37.03 13.33 -10.15
N VAL A 42 -37.86 12.67 -9.36
CA VAL A 42 -38.47 13.16 -8.13
C VAL A 42 -37.66 12.63 -6.96
N ARG A 43 -37.25 13.52 -6.05
CA ARG A 43 -36.33 13.20 -4.94
C ARG A 43 -36.73 11.95 -4.16
N GLY A 44 -37.99 11.85 -3.71
CA GLY A 44 -38.48 10.71 -2.92
C GLY A 44 -38.28 9.40 -3.66
N ARG A 45 -38.77 9.30 -4.91
CA ARG A 45 -38.63 8.09 -5.74
C ARG A 45 -37.19 7.67 -5.97
N VAL A 46 -36.29 8.62 -6.30
CA VAL A 46 -34.87 8.30 -6.51
C VAL A 46 -34.22 7.81 -5.22
N PHE A 47 -34.56 8.45 -4.09
CA PHE A 47 -34.00 8.09 -2.78
C PHE A 47 -34.48 6.71 -2.34
N ASP A 48 -35.76 6.40 -2.54
CA ASP A 48 -36.35 5.10 -2.22
C ASP A 48 -35.76 3.98 -3.10
N LEU A 49 -35.58 4.24 -4.39
CA LEU A 49 -34.95 3.27 -5.31
C LEU A 49 -33.49 3.00 -4.96
N LEU A 50 -32.73 4.06 -4.65
CA LEU A 50 -31.35 3.91 -4.21
C LEU A 50 -31.29 3.18 -2.86
N ALA A 51 -32.18 3.51 -1.91
CA ALA A 51 -32.26 2.82 -0.61
C ALA A 51 -32.63 1.34 -0.76
N ALA A 52 -33.64 1.01 -1.57
CA ALA A 52 -34.06 -0.37 -1.83
C ALA A 52 -33.00 -1.18 -2.58
N SER A 53 -32.19 -0.52 -3.41
CA SER A 53 -31.05 -1.14 -4.11
C SER A 53 -29.79 -1.23 -3.25
N TRP A 54 -29.75 -0.50 -2.13
CA TRP A 54 -28.63 -0.48 -1.19
C TRP A 54 -28.86 -1.53 -0.09
N SER A 55 -28.48 -2.79 -0.35
CA SER A 55 -28.39 -3.80 0.72
C SER A 55 -27.11 -3.60 1.55
N ASP A 56 -26.85 -4.46 2.56
CA ASP A 56 -25.59 -4.44 3.35
C ASP A 56 -24.32 -4.62 2.49
N ALA A 57 -24.46 -4.93 1.20
CA ALA A 57 -23.38 -4.94 0.25
C ALA A 57 -23.16 -3.53 -0.34
N PRO A 58 -21.95 -2.96 -0.26
CA PRO A 58 -21.63 -1.73 -0.96
C PRO A 58 -21.70 -1.97 -2.47
N PHE A 59 -22.64 -1.36 -3.19
CA PHE A 59 -22.55 -1.32 -4.66
C PHE A 59 -21.53 -0.26 -5.09
N SER A 60 -20.87 -0.52 -6.21
CA SER A 60 -19.68 0.24 -6.60
C SER A 60 -20.00 1.43 -7.49
N VAL A 61 -21.08 1.37 -8.29
CA VAL A 61 -21.31 2.36 -9.35
C VAL A 61 -22.80 2.71 -9.53
N VAL A 62 -23.10 4.01 -9.60
CA VAL A 62 -24.39 4.56 -10.06
C VAL A 62 -24.15 5.31 -11.36
N HIS A 63 -24.77 4.83 -12.42
CA HIS A 63 -24.69 5.43 -13.74
C HIS A 63 -25.95 6.26 -14.02
N VAL A 64 -25.74 7.56 -14.24
CA VAL A 64 -26.79 8.54 -14.52
C VAL A 64 -26.69 9.11 -15.93
N HIS A 65 -27.84 9.35 -16.54
CA HIS A 65 -27.94 9.77 -17.94
C HIS A 65 -28.56 11.17 -18.15
N ASP A 66 -29.02 11.80 -17.07
CA ASP A 66 -29.47 13.20 -17.07
C ASP A 66 -29.01 13.97 -15.82
N ASP A 67 -29.09 15.30 -15.92
CA ASP A 67 -28.61 16.23 -14.90
C ASP A 67 -29.40 16.17 -13.59
N ARG A 68 -30.71 15.86 -13.65
CA ARG A 68 -31.55 15.83 -12.44
C ARG A 68 -31.28 14.56 -11.65
N LEU A 69 -31.23 13.40 -12.31
CA LEU A 69 -30.84 12.14 -11.67
C LEU A 69 -29.42 12.20 -11.14
N HIS A 70 -28.50 12.83 -11.88
CA HIS A 70 -27.14 13.07 -11.39
C HIS A 70 -27.13 13.90 -10.10
N PHE A 71 -27.86 15.01 -10.05
CA PHE A 71 -27.95 15.84 -8.86
C PHE A 71 -28.53 15.06 -7.67
N LEU A 72 -29.60 14.29 -7.89
CA LEU A 72 -30.25 13.50 -6.85
C LEU A 72 -29.35 12.37 -6.33
N ALA A 73 -28.62 11.67 -7.21
CA ALA A 73 -27.66 10.65 -6.83
C ALA A 73 -26.48 11.26 -6.02
N ALA A 74 -25.95 12.40 -6.45
CA ALA A 74 -24.89 13.12 -5.73
C ALA A 74 -25.35 13.61 -4.35
N LEU A 75 -26.59 14.10 -4.26
CA LEU A 75 -27.20 14.53 -3.00
C LEU A 75 -27.45 13.34 -2.07
N TRP A 76 -27.96 12.23 -2.59
CA TRP A 76 -28.16 11.00 -1.82
C TRP A 76 -26.84 10.46 -1.26
N ARG A 77 -25.77 10.47 -2.07
CA ARG A 77 -24.41 10.12 -1.65
C ARG A 77 -23.93 10.97 -0.48
N LEU A 78 -24.16 12.28 -0.56
CA LEU A 78 -23.77 13.23 0.48
C LEU A 78 -24.55 13.00 1.78
N VAL A 79 -25.87 12.85 1.69
CA VAL A 79 -26.77 12.71 2.86
C VAL A 79 -26.51 11.38 3.58
N ASN A 80 -26.38 10.28 2.85
CA ASN A 80 -26.26 8.94 3.42
C ASN A 80 -24.82 8.49 3.68
N ARG A 81 -23.83 9.33 3.33
CA ARG A 81 -22.38 9.06 3.51
C ARG A 81 -21.95 7.71 2.92
N LYS A 82 -22.51 7.34 1.78
CA LYS A 82 -22.25 6.04 1.14
C LYS A 82 -21.10 6.12 0.12
N PRO A 83 -20.18 5.13 0.07
CA PRO A 83 -19.04 5.14 -0.84
C PRO A 83 -19.38 4.45 -2.17
N PHE A 84 -20.01 5.16 -3.11
CA PHE A 84 -20.18 4.69 -4.49
C PHE A 84 -19.68 5.71 -5.49
N SER A 85 -19.28 5.21 -6.66
CA SER A 85 -18.86 5.99 -7.81
C SER A 85 -20.06 6.47 -8.61
N ILE A 86 -20.04 7.71 -9.07
CA ILE A 86 -21.06 8.28 -9.96
C ILE A 86 -20.47 8.43 -11.36
N VAL A 87 -21.11 7.76 -12.31
CA VAL A 87 -20.77 7.80 -13.73
C VAL A 87 -21.83 8.62 -14.47
N ARG A 88 -21.41 9.63 -15.25
CA ARG A 88 -22.31 10.48 -16.03
C ARG A 88 -22.04 10.30 -17.52
N SER A 89 -23.04 9.86 -18.29
CA SER A 89 -22.92 9.73 -19.76
C SER A 89 -23.36 10.98 -20.54
N TRP A 90 -22.50 11.50 -21.39
CA TRP A 90 -22.77 12.63 -22.26
C TRP A 90 -22.98 12.17 -23.69
N TYR A 91 -24.10 12.58 -24.28
CA TYR A 91 -24.52 12.17 -25.63
C TYR A 91 -24.45 13.28 -26.68
N ALA A 92 -24.38 14.53 -26.21
CA ALA A 92 -24.33 15.70 -27.06
C ALA A 92 -23.55 16.80 -26.33
N PRO A 93 -22.98 17.76 -27.06
CA PRO A 93 -22.44 18.98 -26.48
C PRO A 93 -23.57 19.69 -25.73
N THR A 94 -23.43 19.82 -24.41
CA THR A 94 -24.38 20.56 -23.58
C THR A 94 -23.62 21.63 -22.83
N ALA A 95 -24.09 22.88 -22.91
CA ALA A 95 -23.51 23.96 -22.14
C ALA A 95 -23.69 23.68 -20.63
N VAL A 96 -22.62 23.26 -19.97
CA VAL A 96 -22.60 23.15 -18.52
C VAL A 96 -22.39 24.56 -17.99
N GLY A 97 -23.48 25.22 -17.59
CA GLY A 97 -23.42 26.59 -17.10
C GLY A 97 -22.40 26.77 -15.96
N SER A 98 -21.78 27.95 -15.89
CA SER A 98 -20.86 28.30 -14.81
C SER A 98 -21.63 28.57 -13.52
N GLY A 99 -21.24 27.94 -12.41
CA GLY A 99 -21.82 28.20 -11.10
C GLY A 99 -21.35 27.23 -10.04
N TRP A 100 -21.41 27.65 -8.76
CA TRP A 100 -20.99 26.82 -7.64
C TRP A 100 -21.70 25.46 -7.62
N LEU A 101 -23.01 25.42 -7.88
CA LEU A 101 -23.79 24.18 -7.86
C LEU A 101 -23.37 23.21 -8.98
N LYS A 102 -23.13 23.74 -10.18
CA LYS A 102 -22.69 22.96 -11.34
C LYS A 102 -21.26 22.45 -11.16
N ASN A 103 -20.36 23.28 -10.63
CA ASN A 103 -19.02 22.86 -10.23
C ASN A 103 -19.08 21.76 -9.15
N TRP A 104 -19.90 21.95 -8.12
CA TRP A 104 -20.08 20.94 -7.09
C TRP A 104 -20.58 19.61 -7.69
N GLN A 105 -21.60 19.67 -8.55
CA GLN A 105 -22.19 18.50 -9.18
C GLN A 105 -21.20 17.78 -10.11
N PHE A 106 -20.67 18.46 -11.13
CA PHE A 106 -19.93 17.82 -12.23
C PHE A 106 -18.44 17.66 -11.98
N ARG A 107 -17.84 18.52 -11.15
CA ARG A 107 -16.40 18.47 -10.85
C ARG A 107 -16.10 17.74 -9.55
N ASN A 108 -16.91 17.97 -8.51
CA ASN A 108 -16.62 17.44 -7.18
C ASN A 108 -17.39 16.15 -6.86
N LYS A 109 -18.51 15.90 -7.56
CA LYS A 109 -19.40 14.77 -7.27
C LYS A 109 -19.56 13.77 -8.41
N THR A 110 -18.96 14.00 -9.57
CA THR A 110 -18.83 13.00 -10.63
C THR A 110 -17.46 12.35 -10.56
N ASP A 111 -17.42 11.03 -10.59
CA ASP A 111 -16.15 10.29 -10.55
C ASP A 111 -15.66 10.04 -11.97
N VAL A 112 -16.56 9.73 -12.92
CA VAL A 112 -16.26 9.56 -14.35
C VAL A 112 -17.31 10.22 -15.23
N ASN A 113 -16.86 11.00 -16.22
CA ASN A 113 -17.68 11.55 -17.29
C ASN A 113 -17.47 10.71 -18.56
N LEU A 114 -18.43 9.85 -18.90
CA LEU A 114 -18.39 9.06 -20.12
C LEU A 114 -18.84 9.92 -21.31
N VAL A 115 -18.06 9.93 -22.38
CA VAL A 115 -18.41 10.62 -23.63
C VAL A 115 -18.47 9.61 -24.78
N ALA A 116 -19.43 9.81 -25.67
CA ALA A 116 -19.66 8.89 -26.79
C ALA A 116 -18.55 8.94 -27.85
N ASP A 117 -17.90 10.09 -28.04
CA ASP A 117 -16.93 10.28 -29.12
C ASP A 117 -15.86 11.35 -28.81
N GLU A 118 -14.84 11.39 -29.68
CA GLU A 118 -13.70 12.31 -29.58
C GLU A 118 -14.08 13.80 -29.76
N PRO A 119 -14.96 14.19 -30.71
CA PRO A 119 -15.47 15.56 -30.77
C PRO A 119 -16.09 16.05 -29.46
N LEU A 120 -16.91 15.21 -28.81
CA LEU A 120 -17.52 15.53 -27.53
C LEU A 120 -16.49 15.61 -26.39
N ARG A 121 -15.50 14.70 -26.39
CA ARG A 121 -14.37 14.78 -25.46
C ARG A 121 -13.63 16.11 -25.59
N LYS A 122 -13.32 16.52 -26.82
CA LYS A 122 -12.65 17.80 -27.13
C LYS A 122 -13.50 18.99 -26.73
N HIS A 123 -14.81 18.95 -26.99
CA HIS A 123 -15.74 20.00 -26.55
C HIS A 123 -15.63 20.29 -25.04
N PHE A 124 -15.53 19.24 -24.21
CA PHE A 124 -15.38 19.40 -22.76
C PHE A 124 -13.95 19.63 -22.29
N ALA A 125 -12.93 19.17 -23.03
CA ALA A 125 -11.52 19.33 -22.69
C ALA A 125 -10.97 20.72 -23.08
N ASP A 126 -11.33 21.20 -24.27
CA ASP A 126 -10.81 22.43 -24.88
C ASP A 126 -11.49 23.70 -24.34
N GLY A 127 -12.54 23.52 -23.53
CA GLY A 127 -13.05 24.54 -22.64
C GLY A 127 -13.58 25.78 -23.35
N ASP A 128 -14.79 25.68 -23.90
CA ASP A 128 -15.58 26.88 -24.21
C ASP A 128 -16.13 27.48 -22.89
N ARG A 129 -15.18 28.01 -22.10
CA ARG A 129 -15.26 28.90 -20.91
C ARG A 129 -16.23 28.60 -19.74
N ALA A 130 -17.15 27.64 -19.81
CA ALA A 130 -18.20 27.51 -18.79
C ALA A 130 -17.85 26.56 -17.61
N VAL A 131 -17.38 25.33 -17.87
CA VAL A 131 -16.95 24.36 -16.83
C VAL A 131 -15.96 23.33 -17.40
N TRP A 132 -14.78 23.20 -16.79
CA TRP A 132 -13.86 22.07 -17.03
C TRP A 132 -14.40 20.80 -16.35
N LEU A 133 -14.57 19.73 -17.12
CA LEU A 133 -14.98 18.42 -16.60
C LEU A 133 -13.75 17.54 -16.29
N PRO A 134 -13.54 17.13 -15.03
CA PRO A 134 -12.52 16.14 -14.70
C PRO A 134 -12.90 14.75 -15.21
N ASN A 135 -11.90 13.87 -15.32
CA ASN A 135 -12.08 12.42 -15.49
C ASN A 135 -13.00 12.05 -16.67
N ILE A 136 -12.79 12.69 -17.82
CA ILE A 136 -13.50 12.36 -19.05
C ILE A 136 -12.93 11.03 -19.59
N TYR A 137 -13.79 10.03 -19.70
CA TYR A 137 -13.46 8.71 -20.23
C TYR A 137 -14.18 8.50 -21.55
N ARG A 138 -13.42 8.08 -22.56
CA ARG A 138 -13.92 7.83 -23.91
C ARG A 138 -14.29 6.35 -24.03
N LEU A 139 -15.43 6.05 -24.63
CA LEU A 139 -16.00 4.71 -24.61
C LEU A 139 -15.47 3.74 -25.68
N ASP A 140 -14.63 4.21 -26.59
CA ASP A 140 -13.84 3.45 -27.57
C ASP A 140 -12.34 3.49 -27.21
N TYR A 141 -12.03 3.68 -25.92
CA TYR A 141 -10.67 3.70 -25.43
C TYR A 141 -10.01 2.33 -25.72
N LEU A 142 -8.76 2.34 -26.21
CA LEU A 142 -7.99 1.15 -26.61
C LEU A 142 -8.48 0.42 -27.87
N GLY A 143 -9.41 0.99 -28.66
CA GLY A 143 -9.89 0.36 -29.88
C GLY A 143 -10.77 -0.88 -29.63
N GLN A 144 -11.32 -1.00 -28.42
CA GLN A 144 -12.23 -2.07 -28.04
C GLN A 144 -13.70 -1.68 -28.30
N PRO A 145 -14.60 -2.67 -28.41
CA PRO A 145 -16.04 -2.42 -28.43
C PRO A 145 -16.52 -1.61 -27.23
N LEU A 146 -17.59 -0.83 -27.44
CA LEU A 146 -18.23 0.03 -26.44
C LEU A 146 -18.56 -0.70 -25.14
N GLU A 147 -19.16 -1.88 -25.24
CA GLU A 147 -19.58 -2.66 -24.06
C GLU A 147 -18.38 -3.17 -23.26
N GLU A 148 -17.28 -3.55 -23.92
CA GLU A 148 -16.06 -3.99 -23.25
C GLU A 148 -15.39 -2.83 -22.50
N SER A 149 -15.24 -1.68 -23.18
CA SER A 149 -14.68 -0.47 -22.58
C SER A 149 -15.48 0.01 -21.37
N LEU A 150 -16.80 -0.14 -21.42
CA LEU A 150 -17.70 0.22 -20.33
C LEU A 150 -17.63 -0.78 -19.17
N ALA A 151 -17.59 -2.09 -19.46
CA ALA A 151 -17.43 -3.12 -18.46
C ALA A 151 -16.10 -2.95 -17.69
N ASP A 152 -15.03 -2.64 -18.40
CA ASP A 152 -13.72 -2.39 -17.80
C ASP A 152 -13.73 -1.11 -16.95
N CYS A 153 -14.41 -0.05 -17.39
CA CYS A 153 -14.64 1.15 -16.58
C CYS A 153 -15.35 0.82 -15.25
N TYR A 154 -16.42 0.02 -15.28
CA TYR A 154 -17.12 -0.37 -14.05
C TYR A 154 -16.26 -1.22 -13.12
N ARG A 155 -15.47 -2.15 -13.66
CA ARG A 155 -14.53 -2.95 -12.88
C ARG A 155 -13.45 -2.08 -12.24
N MET A 156 -12.89 -1.13 -12.99
CA MET A 156 -11.90 -0.19 -12.44
C MET A 156 -12.50 0.65 -11.30
N LEU A 157 -13.74 1.14 -11.46
CA LEU A 157 -14.43 1.92 -10.43
C LEU A 157 -14.85 1.12 -9.19
N SER A 158 -14.96 -0.19 -9.32
CA SER A 158 -15.18 -1.10 -8.19
C SER A 158 -13.88 -1.60 -7.56
N GLY A 159 -12.73 -1.04 -7.94
CA GLY A 159 -11.41 -1.45 -7.44
C GLY A 159 -10.85 -2.72 -8.09
N HIS A 160 -11.55 -3.29 -9.07
CA HIS A 160 -11.05 -4.41 -9.85
C HIS A 160 -10.25 -3.91 -11.06
N ILE A 161 -8.93 -3.89 -10.93
CA ILE A 161 -8.04 -3.55 -12.04
C ILE A 161 -7.47 -4.87 -12.61
N PRO A 162 -7.80 -5.24 -13.86
CA PRO A 162 -7.26 -6.45 -14.48
C PRO A 162 -5.73 -6.48 -14.42
N GLY A 163 -5.17 -7.58 -13.96
CA GLY A 163 -3.71 -7.79 -13.86
C GLY A 163 -2.99 -6.91 -12.82
N ARG A 164 -3.70 -6.12 -12.00
CA ARG A 164 -3.09 -5.29 -10.96
C ARG A 164 -3.78 -5.48 -9.60
N ALA A 165 -3.10 -6.23 -8.75
CA ALA A 165 -3.45 -6.44 -7.36
C ALA A 165 -3.19 -5.18 -6.50
N SER A 166 -4.22 -4.68 -5.80
CA SER A 166 -4.01 -3.74 -4.69
C SER A 166 -3.40 -4.45 -3.49
N HIS A 167 -2.49 -3.77 -2.79
CA HIS A 167 -1.87 -4.25 -1.55
C HIS A 167 -2.34 -3.45 -0.33
N GLU A 168 -3.44 -2.69 -0.44
CA GLU A 168 -3.93 -1.78 0.60
C GLU A 168 -4.34 -2.47 1.92
N HIS A 169 -4.66 -3.75 1.85
CA HIS A 169 -4.98 -4.61 3.00
C HIS A 169 -3.73 -4.95 3.83
N ILE A 170 -2.52 -4.86 3.24
CA ILE A 170 -1.26 -5.07 3.93
C ILE A 170 -0.98 -3.85 4.81
N ARG A 171 -1.04 -4.05 6.13
CA ARG A 171 -0.84 -3.00 7.14
C ARG A 171 0.59 -2.97 7.68
N LEU A 172 1.31 -4.08 7.61
CA LEU A 172 2.67 -4.23 8.12
C LEU A 172 3.54 -4.98 7.11
N THR A 173 4.76 -4.52 6.93
CA THR A 173 5.80 -5.27 6.23
C THR A 173 6.84 -5.68 7.26
N TYR A 174 6.96 -6.98 7.49
CA TYR A 174 8.03 -7.61 8.23
C TYR A 174 9.20 -7.85 7.27
N ILE A 175 10.37 -7.32 7.59
CA ILE A 175 11.57 -7.45 6.77
C ILE A 175 12.65 -8.11 7.62
N THR A 176 13.16 -9.22 7.12
CA THR A 176 14.39 -9.83 7.63
C THR A 176 15.28 -10.20 6.45
N HIS A 177 16.53 -10.49 6.76
CA HIS A 177 17.53 -10.91 5.80
C HIS A 177 18.34 -12.04 6.40
N PHE A 178 18.98 -12.81 5.54
CA PHE A 178 19.87 -13.88 5.92
C PHE A 178 21.01 -13.99 4.93
N TYR A 179 22.13 -14.51 5.41
CA TYR A 179 23.21 -15.02 4.58
C TYR A 179 23.57 -16.39 5.13
N CYS A 180 23.56 -17.40 4.27
CA CYS A 180 23.88 -18.75 4.64
C CYS A 180 24.96 -19.30 3.71
N ASN A 181 26.14 -19.55 4.27
CA ASN A 181 27.20 -20.29 3.60
C ASN A 181 27.32 -21.73 4.15
N GLN A 182 26.24 -22.23 4.74
CA GLN A 182 26.13 -23.54 5.38
C GLN A 182 25.09 -24.39 4.64
N LYS A 183 24.95 -25.66 5.00
CA LYS A 183 24.21 -26.63 4.18
C LYS A 183 22.68 -26.43 4.12
N SER A 184 22.07 -25.57 4.95
CA SER A 184 20.61 -25.41 4.97
C SER A 184 20.15 -24.00 5.36
N ILE A 185 18.91 -23.67 4.96
CA ILE A 185 18.23 -22.41 5.30
C ILE A 185 17.17 -22.59 6.40
N ASP A 186 17.27 -23.66 7.20
CA ASP A 186 16.24 -24.09 8.16
C ASP A 186 15.83 -22.97 9.12
N SER A 187 16.80 -22.15 9.53
CA SER A 187 16.52 -20.99 10.40
C SER A 187 15.49 -20.03 9.81
N VAL A 188 15.43 -19.86 8.48
CA VAL A 188 14.45 -19.02 7.80
C VAL A 188 13.15 -19.77 7.58
N THR A 189 13.20 -21.02 7.14
CA THR A 189 11.99 -21.81 6.88
C THR A 189 11.19 -22.05 8.15
N ASP A 190 11.83 -22.41 9.26
CA ASP A 190 11.17 -22.62 10.57
C ASP A 190 10.44 -21.36 11.05
N LEU A 191 11.03 -20.18 10.78
CA LEU A 191 10.42 -18.91 11.15
C LEU A 191 9.16 -18.63 10.31
N LEU A 192 9.23 -18.91 9.02
CA LEU A 192 8.09 -18.75 8.12
C LEU A 192 6.98 -19.76 8.44
N GLU A 193 7.32 -20.99 8.80
CA GLU A 193 6.36 -21.99 9.25
C GLU A 193 5.65 -21.57 10.55
N LEU A 194 6.39 -21.02 11.52
CA LEU A 194 5.81 -20.43 12.72
C LEU A 194 4.77 -19.36 12.37
N TYR A 195 5.13 -18.43 11.47
CA TYR A 195 4.22 -17.36 11.06
C TYR A 195 3.07 -17.85 10.18
N ALA A 196 3.26 -18.92 9.41
CA ALA A 196 2.20 -19.59 8.68
C ALA A 196 1.14 -20.20 9.61
N GLY A 197 1.51 -20.52 10.85
CA GLY A 197 0.60 -20.97 11.90
C GLY A 197 -0.28 -19.86 12.52
N TYR A 198 -0.05 -18.59 12.20
CA TYR A 198 -0.86 -17.48 12.74
C TYR A 198 -2.24 -17.41 12.09
N SER A 199 -3.16 -16.69 12.74
CA SER A 199 -4.50 -16.47 12.22
C SER A 199 -4.49 -15.86 10.82
N GLU A 200 -5.52 -16.19 10.04
CA GLU A 200 -5.69 -15.66 8.68
C GLU A 200 -5.72 -14.13 8.66
N GLU A 201 -6.33 -13.51 9.68
CA GLU A 201 -6.38 -12.04 9.85
C GLU A 201 -4.97 -11.43 9.86
N VAL A 202 -4.04 -12.02 10.60
CA VAL A 202 -2.65 -11.55 10.68
C VAL A 202 -1.91 -11.85 9.38
N ARG A 203 -2.01 -13.08 8.87
CA ARG A 203 -1.30 -13.50 7.64
C ARG A 203 -1.69 -12.68 6.42
N GLN A 204 -2.96 -12.29 6.29
CA GLN A 204 -3.44 -11.43 5.21
C GLN A 204 -2.95 -9.98 5.34
N ARG A 205 -2.79 -9.46 6.57
CA ARG A 205 -2.41 -8.05 6.80
C ARG A 205 -0.90 -7.82 6.92
N VAL A 206 -0.10 -8.88 7.06
CA VAL A 206 1.37 -8.80 7.14
C VAL A 206 1.97 -9.31 5.84
N GLN A 207 2.87 -8.52 5.24
CA GLN A 207 3.80 -8.99 4.22
C GLN A 207 5.11 -9.38 4.89
N PHE A 208 5.67 -10.52 4.50
CA PHE A 208 7.01 -10.95 4.86
C PHE A 208 7.92 -10.73 3.65
N VAL A 209 8.92 -9.88 3.81
CA VAL A 209 9.99 -9.67 2.82
C VAL A 209 11.25 -10.32 3.37
N ILE A 210 11.70 -11.37 2.69
CA ILE A 210 12.88 -12.14 3.05
C ILE A 210 13.95 -11.85 2.02
N VAL A 211 15.10 -11.39 2.47
CA VAL A 211 16.24 -11.05 1.61
C VAL A 211 17.39 -12.00 1.86
N ASP A 212 17.71 -12.82 0.89
CA ASP A 212 18.98 -13.54 0.82
C ASP A 212 20.09 -12.59 0.38
N ASP A 213 21.03 -12.32 1.27
CA ASP A 213 22.16 -11.40 1.10
C ASP A 213 23.34 -12.06 0.35
N GLY A 214 23.05 -12.76 -0.76
CA GLY A 214 24.05 -13.35 -1.63
C GLY A 214 24.57 -14.72 -1.19
N SER A 215 23.72 -15.56 -0.57
CA SER A 215 24.12 -16.90 -0.13
C SER A 215 24.63 -17.77 -1.29
N PRO A 216 25.80 -18.44 -1.15
CA PRO A 216 26.40 -19.27 -2.19
C PRO A 216 25.77 -20.66 -2.32
N ILE A 217 24.62 -20.89 -1.69
CA ILE A 217 23.94 -22.19 -1.65
C ILE A 217 22.67 -22.17 -2.49
N GLU A 218 22.30 -23.35 -2.97
CA GLU A 218 21.00 -23.61 -3.58
C GLU A 218 20.03 -24.07 -2.50
N TYR A 219 18.78 -23.63 -2.62
CA TYR A 219 17.70 -23.97 -1.69
C TYR A 219 16.35 -23.82 -2.36
N GLU A 220 15.33 -24.47 -1.79
CA GLU A 220 13.95 -24.31 -2.21
C GLU A 220 13.23 -23.30 -1.31
N ILE A 221 12.45 -22.41 -1.91
CA ILE A 221 11.63 -21.45 -1.17
C ILE A 221 10.36 -22.16 -0.68
N PRO A 222 10.01 -22.08 0.61
CA PRO A 222 8.90 -22.85 1.17
C PRO A 222 7.54 -22.38 0.64
N ASP A 223 6.64 -23.34 0.38
CA ASP A 223 5.26 -23.07 -0.02
C ASP A 223 4.35 -22.86 1.19
N VAL A 224 4.49 -21.68 1.81
CA VAL A 224 3.72 -21.27 2.99
C VAL A 224 2.58 -20.29 2.65
N PRO A 225 1.44 -20.37 3.34
CA PRO A 225 0.28 -19.48 3.12
C PRO A 225 0.50 -18.09 3.76
N LEU A 226 1.48 -17.36 3.25
CA LEU A 226 1.87 -15.99 3.66
C LEU A 226 1.91 -15.06 2.45
N ASN A 227 1.69 -13.76 2.69
CA ASN A 227 2.13 -12.73 1.73
C ASN A 227 3.66 -12.69 1.79
N LEU A 228 4.35 -13.26 0.81
CA LEU A 228 5.79 -13.48 0.84
C LEU A 228 6.45 -12.86 -0.38
N THR A 229 7.43 -12.00 -0.17
CA THR A 229 8.36 -11.58 -1.22
C THR A 229 9.75 -12.08 -0.84
N TRP A 230 10.30 -12.98 -1.64
CA TRP A 230 11.65 -13.51 -1.46
C TRP A 230 12.59 -12.91 -2.50
N ILE A 231 13.66 -12.29 -2.04
CA ILE A 231 14.63 -11.57 -2.87
C ILE A 231 15.99 -12.22 -2.66
N LYS A 232 16.72 -12.47 -3.74
CA LYS A 232 18.12 -12.92 -3.69
C LYS A 232 19.00 -11.83 -4.29
N ILE A 233 19.96 -11.32 -3.52
CA ILE A 233 21.02 -10.47 -4.04
C ILE A 233 21.95 -11.36 -4.89
N ASP A 234 22.30 -10.89 -6.07
CA ASP A 234 23.01 -11.69 -7.07
C ASP A 234 24.53 -11.75 -6.76
N GLU A 235 25.04 -10.86 -5.91
CA GLU A 235 26.43 -10.79 -5.48
C GLU A 235 26.64 -11.22 -4.01
N ASP A 236 27.69 -12.01 -3.75
CA ASP A 236 28.18 -12.31 -2.39
C ASP A 236 29.00 -11.12 -1.86
N ILE A 237 28.32 -10.14 -1.27
CA ILE A 237 28.93 -8.94 -0.73
C ILE A 237 29.14 -9.11 0.78
N ARG A 238 30.41 -9.14 1.19
CA ARG A 238 30.77 -9.25 2.60
C ARG A 238 30.09 -8.15 3.44
N TRP A 239 29.41 -8.53 4.52
CA TRP A 239 28.77 -7.61 5.48
C TRP A 239 27.79 -6.60 4.83
N ASN A 240 26.86 -7.09 4.01
CA ASN A 240 25.90 -6.26 3.26
C ASN A 240 24.51 -6.16 3.89
N GLN A 241 24.37 -6.44 5.19
CA GLN A 241 23.12 -6.29 5.94
C GLN A 241 22.40 -4.95 5.75
N GLY A 242 23.14 -3.84 5.56
CA GLY A 242 22.56 -2.53 5.24
C GLY A 242 21.88 -2.51 3.87
N GLY A 243 22.57 -3.02 2.84
CA GLY A 243 22.02 -3.20 1.50
C GLY A 243 20.84 -4.16 1.46
N ALA A 244 20.95 -5.32 2.11
CA ALA A 244 19.86 -6.29 2.22
C ALA A 244 18.59 -5.68 2.85
N ARG A 245 18.73 -4.85 3.88
CA ARG A 245 17.59 -4.13 4.47
C ARG A 245 17.07 -3.03 3.55
N ASN A 246 17.94 -2.29 2.87
CA ASN A 246 17.53 -1.29 1.89
C ASN A 246 16.63 -1.90 0.81
N VAL A 247 17.04 -3.02 0.21
CA VAL A 247 16.24 -3.70 -0.82
C VAL A 247 14.95 -4.25 -0.23
N GLY A 248 14.99 -4.82 0.98
CA GLY A 248 13.77 -5.24 1.68
C GLY A 248 12.74 -4.11 1.82
N VAL A 249 13.17 -2.90 2.17
CA VAL A 249 12.27 -1.73 2.34
C VAL A 249 11.78 -1.20 0.98
N VAL A 250 12.54 -1.37 -0.10
CA VAL A 250 12.07 -1.07 -1.47
C VAL A 250 10.83 -1.88 -1.81
N TYR A 251 10.81 -3.16 -1.44
CA TYR A 251 9.71 -4.09 -1.75
C TYR A 251 8.60 -4.14 -0.69
N ALA A 252 8.72 -3.37 0.38
CA ALA A 252 7.65 -3.20 1.36
C ALA A 252 6.37 -2.64 0.73
N LYS A 253 5.23 -3.29 0.98
CA LYS A 253 3.92 -2.90 0.44
C LYS A 253 3.13 -2.02 1.41
N SER A 254 3.57 -1.89 2.66
CA SER A 254 2.99 -0.97 3.66
C SER A 254 3.94 0.18 4.02
N ASP A 255 3.39 1.27 4.57
CA ASP A 255 4.22 2.33 5.17
C ASP A 255 4.77 1.93 6.54
N ASN A 256 4.02 1.15 7.33
CA ASN A 256 4.55 0.61 8.58
C ASN A 256 5.46 -0.58 8.29
N VAL A 257 6.74 -0.43 8.62
CA VAL A 257 7.79 -1.42 8.34
C VAL A 257 8.46 -1.83 9.65
N LEU A 258 8.58 -3.14 9.85
CA LEU A 258 9.37 -3.76 10.90
C LEU A 258 10.61 -4.36 10.25
N VAL A 259 11.78 -3.80 10.55
CA VAL A 259 13.08 -4.34 10.13
C VAL A 259 13.68 -5.08 11.32
N THR A 260 14.08 -6.32 11.13
CA THR A 260 14.64 -7.18 12.18
C THR A 260 15.68 -8.16 11.63
N ASP A 261 16.42 -8.76 12.55
CA ASP A 261 17.33 -9.86 12.29
C ASP A 261 16.59 -11.21 12.42
N LEU A 262 17.16 -12.25 11.81
CA LEU A 262 16.57 -13.60 11.75
C LEU A 262 16.53 -14.32 13.11
N ASP A 263 17.37 -13.88 14.05
CA ASP A 263 17.50 -14.44 15.40
C ASP A 263 16.42 -13.98 16.38
N HIS A 264 15.43 -13.23 15.89
CA HIS A 264 14.30 -12.77 16.66
C HIS A 264 12.97 -13.19 16.02
N ARG A 265 12.03 -13.61 16.86
CA ARG A 265 10.65 -13.87 16.46
C ARG A 265 9.68 -12.93 17.17
N PHE A 266 8.58 -12.61 16.49
CA PHE A 266 7.52 -11.77 17.02
C PHE A 266 6.29 -12.63 17.27
N PRO A 267 5.72 -12.63 18.48
CA PRO A 267 4.49 -13.37 18.74
C PRO A 267 3.33 -12.73 17.99
N GLU A 268 2.28 -13.51 17.74
CA GLU A 268 1.14 -13.11 16.91
C GLU A 268 0.48 -11.82 17.43
N GLU A 269 0.31 -11.68 18.75
CA GLU A 269 -0.29 -10.49 19.36
C GLU A 269 0.52 -9.22 19.10
N SER A 270 1.85 -9.34 18.96
CA SER A 270 2.70 -8.20 18.64
C SER A 270 2.58 -7.81 17.17
N LEU A 271 2.52 -8.77 16.25
CA LEU A 271 2.29 -8.47 14.83
C LEU A 271 0.89 -7.89 14.60
N LYS A 272 -0.13 -8.43 15.27
CA LYS A 272 -1.49 -7.88 15.23
C LYS A 272 -1.52 -6.44 15.74
N ALA A 273 -0.95 -6.19 16.92
CA ALA A 273 -0.88 -4.85 17.49
C ALA A 273 -0.08 -3.87 16.61
N LEU A 274 0.92 -4.32 15.86
CA LEU A 274 1.65 -3.51 14.89
C LEU A 274 0.82 -3.17 13.64
N CYS A 275 0.01 -4.12 13.15
CA CYS A 275 -0.91 -3.89 12.02
C CYS A 275 -1.96 -2.83 12.33
N GLU A 276 -2.40 -2.73 13.57
CA GLU A 276 -3.42 -1.77 14.03
C GLU A 276 -2.85 -0.36 14.28
N ARG A 277 -1.52 -0.17 14.18
CA ARG A 277 -0.91 1.13 14.47
C ARG A 277 -1.14 2.13 13.34
N PRO A 278 -1.35 3.42 13.68
CA PRO A 278 -1.32 4.47 12.68
C PRO A 278 0.09 4.58 12.06
N PRO A 279 0.21 5.22 10.88
CA PRO A 279 1.50 5.46 10.24
C PRO A 279 2.53 6.09 11.20
N CYS A 280 3.75 5.57 11.20
CA CYS A 280 4.80 6.00 12.13
C CYS A 280 5.24 7.46 11.94
N GLY A 281 5.13 8.01 10.73
CA GLY A 281 5.56 9.37 10.41
C GLY A 281 7.04 9.59 10.75
N LYS A 282 7.33 10.62 11.56
CA LYS A 282 8.70 10.97 11.99
C LYS A 282 9.25 10.14 13.16
N ARG A 283 8.59 9.03 13.53
CA ARG A 283 8.98 8.20 14.68
C ARG A 283 9.70 6.94 14.23
N LEU A 284 10.78 6.61 14.93
CA LEU A 284 11.50 5.34 14.82
C LEU A 284 11.39 4.65 16.16
N TYR A 285 10.80 3.45 16.17
CA TYR A 285 10.51 2.72 17.37
C TYR A 285 11.49 1.58 17.60
N LYS A 286 11.89 1.42 18.86
CA LYS A 286 12.57 0.24 19.40
C LYS A 286 11.55 -0.71 20.02
N VAL A 287 11.79 -2.01 19.87
CA VAL A 287 10.92 -3.07 20.37
C VAL A 287 11.56 -3.70 21.61
N TRP A 288 10.76 -3.95 22.64
CA TRP A 288 11.23 -4.69 23.81
C TRP A 288 11.51 -6.14 23.47
N ARG A 289 12.52 -6.72 24.13
CA ARG A 289 12.96 -8.09 23.88
C ARG A 289 12.77 -8.94 25.13
N LYS A 290 12.41 -10.19 24.94
CA LYS A 290 12.45 -11.21 25.99
C LYS A 290 13.55 -12.23 25.68
N ASP A 291 14.28 -12.62 26.71
CA ASP A 291 15.21 -13.75 26.63
C ASP A 291 14.47 -15.10 26.50
N GLY A 292 15.22 -16.19 26.47
CA GLY A 292 14.67 -17.56 26.44
C GLY A 292 13.85 -17.92 27.67
N GLN A 293 14.07 -17.22 28.79
CA GLN A 293 13.41 -17.41 30.08
C GLN A 293 12.20 -16.46 30.27
N GLY A 294 11.96 -15.56 29.32
CA GLY A 294 10.87 -14.58 29.36
C GLY A 294 11.18 -13.28 30.10
N ASN A 295 12.41 -13.06 30.55
CA ASN A 295 12.81 -11.81 31.21
C ASN A 295 13.00 -10.69 30.19
N TRP A 296 12.73 -9.46 30.61
CA TRP A 296 12.88 -8.28 29.76
C TRP A 296 14.35 -7.90 29.57
N GLU A 297 14.74 -7.77 28.31
CA GLU A 297 16.05 -7.28 27.90
C GLU A 297 15.95 -5.95 27.14
N LYS A 298 17.10 -5.28 27.00
CA LYS A 298 17.19 -4.07 26.16
C LYS A 298 16.86 -4.42 24.71
N ALA A 299 16.26 -3.44 24.03
CA ALA A 299 15.95 -3.55 22.60
C ALA A 299 17.21 -3.83 21.79
N HIS A 300 17.08 -4.70 20.78
CA HIS A 300 18.17 -4.99 19.86
C HIS A 300 18.57 -3.71 19.09
N PRO A 301 19.88 -3.44 18.88
CA PRO A 301 20.33 -2.27 18.16
C PRO A 301 19.87 -2.24 16.71
N ASN A 302 19.57 -3.40 16.10
CA ASN A 302 19.13 -3.51 14.69
C ASN A 302 17.64 -3.81 14.46
N ILE A 303 16.81 -3.82 15.51
CA ILE A 303 15.35 -3.97 15.35
C ILE A 303 14.69 -2.60 15.38
N PHE A 304 13.90 -2.31 14.35
CA PHE A 304 13.25 -1.02 14.14
C PHE A 304 11.83 -1.19 13.61
N PHE A 305 10.90 -0.43 14.19
CA PHE A 305 9.58 -0.22 13.60
C PHE A 305 9.43 1.26 13.19
N LEU A 306 9.22 1.54 11.90
CA LEU A 306 9.23 2.90 11.36
C LEU A 306 8.39 3.03 10.08
N SER A 307 8.27 4.27 9.60
CA SER A 307 7.63 4.58 8.31
C SER A 307 8.60 4.31 7.15
N ARG A 308 8.14 3.60 6.12
CA ARG A 308 8.81 3.42 4.83
C ARG A 308 9.12 4.77 4.20
N GLY A 309 8.16 5.69 4.19
CA GLY A 309 8.37 7.05 3.72
C GLY A 309 9.50 7.76 4.47
N ARG A 310 9.56 7.59 5.80
CA ARG A 310 10.63 8.18 6.63
C ARG A 310 11.98 7.53 6.40
N PHE A 311 12.03 6.23 6.15
CA PHE A 311 13.25 5.50 5.78
C PHE A 311 13.87 6.12 4.52
N PHE A 312 13.09 6.27 3.44
CA PHE A 312 13.58 6.86 2.18
C PHE A 312 13.86 8.35 2.27
N GLU A 313 13.06 9.11 3.02
CA GLU A 313 13.35 10.53 3.29
C GLU A 313 14.74 10.72 3.92
N ARG A 314 15.24 9.69 4.62
CA ARG A 314 16.56 9.66 5.26
C ARG A 314 17.52 8.66 4.61
N HIS A 315 17.27 8.31 3.36
CA HIS A 315 18.19 7.61 2.45
C HIS A 315 18.54 6.16 2.85
N GLY A 316 17.78 5.56 3.76
CA GLY A 316 17.98 4.19 4.20
C GLY A 316 19.25 3.99 5.04
N TYR A 317 19.79 2.77 4.99
CA TYR A 317 21.12 2.45 5.50
C TYR A 317 22.20 2.99 4.57
N ASP A 318 23.29 3.47 5.15
CA ASP A 318 24.45 3.96 4.41
C ASP A 318 25.32 2.77 3.95
N GLU A 319 25.29 2.48 2.66
CA GLU A 319 26.05 1.36 2.07
C GLU A 319 27.56 1.62 1.99
N GLU A 320 28.06 2.78 2.40
CA GLU A 320 29.51 2.96 2.60
C GLU A 320 30.07 2.10 3.75
N PHE A 321 29.19 1.62 4.64
CA PHE A 321 29.55 0.67 5.70
C PHE A 321 29.62 -0.79 5.20
N THR A 322 29.11 -1.08 4.00
CA THR A 322 29.15 -2.42 3.39
C THR A 322 30.60 -2.85 3.13
N GLY A 323 30.88 -4.15 3.21
CA GLY A 323 32.22 -4.72 3.07
C GLY A 323 32.94 -4.94 4.42
N ARG A 324 32.43 -4.36 5.50
CA ARG A 324 33.07 -4.32 6.84
C ARG A 324 32.02 -4.51 7.94
N TYR A 325 32.45 -5.05 9.08
CA TYR A 325 31.52 -5.34 10.17
C TYR A 325 31.17 -4.08 10.97
N GLY A 326 29.87 -3.92 11.24
CA GLY A 326 29.33 -3.08 12.30
C GLY A 326 29.29 -1.57 12.02
N ALA A 327 28.72 -0.85 12.99
CA ALA A 327 28.50 0.60 13.02
C ALA A 327 27.42 1.14 12.05
N GLU A 328 26.95 0.35 11.09
CA GLU A 328 25.90 0.77 10.14
C GLU A 328 24.56 1.01 10.86
N ASP A 329 24.21 0.16 11.82
CA ASP A 329 23.00 0.21 12.64
C ASP A 329 23.00 1.42 13.59
N VAL A 330 24.13 1.64 14.25
CA VAL A 330 24.35 2.77 15.14
C VAL A 330 24.32 4.08 14.34
N ARG A 331 24.99 4.13 13.18
CA ARG A 331 24.98 5.29 12.29
C ARG A 331 23.58 5.57 11.77
N PHE A 332 22.84 4.55 11.35
CA PHE A 332 21.45 4.69 10.90
C PHE A 332 20.61 5.43 11.95
N VAL A 333 20.65 5.00 13.22
CA VAL A 333 19.91 5.67 14.30
C VAL A 333 20.40 7.09 14.56
N LYS A 334 21.73 7.30 14.64
CA LYS A 334 22.32 8.62 14.89
C LYS A 334 21.94 9.60 13.78
N TYR A 335 22.04 9.20 12.51
CA TYR A 335 21.69 10.00 11.36
C TYR A 335 20.18 10.33 11.36
N HIS A 336 19.32 9.35 11.62
CA HIS A 336 17.89 9.56 11.75
C HIS A 336 17.56 10.60 12.84
N LYS A 337 18.19 10.51 14.01
CA LYS A 337 17.97 11.46 15.12
C LYS A 337 18.47 12.86 14.77
N ALA A 338 19.67 12.98 14.23
CA ALA A 338 20.25 14.26 13.84
C ALA A 338 19.42 14.99 12.76
N THR A 339 18.68 14.23 11.95
CA THR A 339 17.81 14.75 10.89
C THR A 339 16.33 14.86 11.32
N GLY A 340 16.06 14.85 12.62
CA GLY A 340 14.75 15.16 13.19
C GLY A 340 13.80 13.97 13.35
N THR A 341 14.28 12.73 13.29
CA THR A 341 13.47 11.54 13.63
C THR A 341 13.46 11.36 15.14
N TRP A 342 12.30 11.06 15.71
CA TRP A 342 12.17 10.81 17.14
C TRP A 342 12.24 9.33 17.45
N GLN A 343 13.28 8.93 18.20
CA GLN A 343 13.41 7.58 18.70
C GLN A 343 12.49 7.37 19.92
N ARG A 344 11.71 6.28 19.92
CA ARG A 344 10.84 5.90 21.04
C ARG A 344 10.88 4.39 21.26
N TYR A 345 10.41 3.92 22.41
CA TYR A 345 10.08 2.50 22.60
C TYR A 345 8.61 2.28 22.27
N LEU A 346 8.29 1.11 21.75
CA LEU A 346 6.91 0.61 21.76
C LEU A 346 6.50 0.27 23.21
N PRO A 347 5.19 0.21 23.49
CA PRO A 347 4.69 -0.38 24.74
C PRO A 347 5.21 -1.81 24.91
N LYS A 348 5.44 -2.25 26.16
CA LYS A 348 5.88 -3.63 26.45
C LYS A 348 4.90 -4.72 26.00
N THR A 349 3.66 -4.38 25.68
CA THR A 349 2.70 -5.30 25.06
C THR A 349 3.09 -5.67 23.63
N ILE A 350 3.95 -4.88 22.98
CA ILE A 350 4.55 -5.21 21.68
C ILE A 350 6.02 -5.55 21.91
N TRP A 351 6.35 -6.81 21.73
CA TRP A 351 7.65 -7.37 22.09
C TRP A 351 8.11 -8.41 21.06
N CYS A 352 9.39 -8.79 21.15
CA CYS A 352 9.98 -9.88 20.39
C CYS A 352 10.76 -10.81 21.33
N GLN A 353 11.04 -12.02 20.88
CA GLN A 353 11.83 -13.01 21.63
C GLN A 353 13.06 -13.42 20.85
N ASP A 354 14.15 -13.67 21.55
CA ASP A 354 15.28 -14.41 21.00
C ASP A 354 14.88 -15.83 20.62
N ARG A 355 15.38 -16.26 19.46
CA ARG A 355 15.25 -17.64 19.00
C ARG A 355 16.40 -18.47 19.55
N VAL A 356 16.19 -19.01 20.75
CA VAL A 356 17.17 -19.85 21.45
C VAL A 356 17.47 -21.16 20.71
N GLU A 357 16.56 -21.59 19.84
CA GLU A 357 16.71 -22.76 18.99
C GLU A 357 17.78 -22.60 17.90
N ILE A 358 18.19 -21.37 17.58
CA ILE A 358 19.23 -21.13 16.58
C ILE A 358 20.59 -21.39 17.22
N ASP A 359 21.29 -22.43 16.73
CA ASP A 359 22.65 -22.74 17.14
C ASP A 359 23.60 -21.63 16.65
N ARG A 360 23.89 -20.66 17.52
CA ARG A 360 24.77 -19.54 17.19
C ARG A 360 26.20 -19.96 16.83
N SER A 361 26.63 -21.16 17.20
CA SER A 361 27.95 -21.67 16.84
C SER A 361 27.97 -22.27 15.44
N LYS A 362 26.84 -22.84 15.00
CA LYS A 362 26.69 -23.40 13.67
C LYS A 362 26.17 -22.40 12.68
N SER A 363 25.13 -21.62 13.00
CA SER A 363 24.34 -20.77 12.08
C SER A 363 24.94 -19.39 11.75
N TYR A 364 25.96 -18.92 12.48
CA TYR A 364 26.64 -17.69 12.09
C TYR A 364 27.69 -17.98 11.01
N HIS A 365 27.79 -17.07 10.04
CA HIS A 365 28.81 -17.13 9.00
C HIS A 365 30.24 -17.17 9.58
N SER A 366 31.19 -17.68 8.81
CA SER A 366 32.61 -17.77 9.16
C SER A 366 33.35 -16.42 9.23
N LEU A 367 32.68 -15.29 8.96
CA LEU A 367 33.32 -13.97 8.88
C LEU A 367 33.78 -13.46 10.26
N THR A 368 35.04 -13.01 10.31
CA THR A 368 35.59 -12.31 11.48
C THR A 368 34.95 -10.93 11.65
N ARG A 369 34.46 -10.68 12.87
CA ARG A 369 33.91 -9.39 13.29
C ARG A 369 35.05 -8.43 13.63
N ASP A 370 35.21 -7.40 12.81
CA ASP A 370 36.23 -6.37 13.01
C ASP A 370 35.63 -4.97 12.76
N LEU A 371 35.65 -4.15 13.82
CA LEU A 371 35.14 -2.77 13.80
C LEU A 371 36.18 -1.75 13.30
N SER A 372 37.44 -2.15 13.12
CA SER A 372 38.54 -1.25 12.74
C SER A 372 38.28 -0.52 11.42
N GLY A 373 37.58 -1.17 10.50
CA GLY A 373 37.25 -0.60 9.19
C GLY A 373 36.12 0.43 9.24
N ASN A 374 35.06 0.18 10.01
CA ASN A 374 33.86 1.04 10.03
C ASN A 374 33.88 2.11 11.13
N THR A 375 34.72 1.97 12.16
CA THR A 375 34.85 2.99 13.20
C THR A 375 35.36 4.33 12.65
N PRO A 376 36.39 4.39 11.78
CA PRO A 376 36.81 5.64 11.15
C PRO A 376 35.74 6.23 10.22
N VAL A 377 34.97 5.39 9.53
CA VAL A 377 33.86 5.83 8.66
C VAL A 377 32.79 6.50 9.52
N ASP A 378 32.37 5.88 10.62
CA ASP A 378 31.42 6.44 11.59
C ASP A 378 31.89 7.80 12.14
N ALA A 379 33.18 7.89 12.51
CA ALA A 379 33.79 9.12 12.98
C ALA A 379 33.76 10.22 11.90
N ARG A 380 34.18 9.92 10.67
CA ARG A 380 34.15 10.86 9.54
C ARG A 380 32.73 11.35 9.26
N LYS A 381 31.74 10.44 9.16
CA LYS A 381 30.33 10.80 8.96
C LYS A 381 29.78 11.70 10.08
N THR A 382 30.25 11.53 11.30
CA THR A 382 29.89 12.40 12.44
C THR A 382 30.43 13.81 12.24
N LEU A 383 31.68 13.93 11.81
CA LEU A 383 32.30 15.22 11.52
C LEU A 383 31.63 15.90 10.33
N GLU A 384 31.37 15.17 9.25
CA GLU A 384 30.64 15.68 8.08
C GLU A 384 29.29 16.29 8.49
N LEU A 385 28.51 15.55 9.28
CA LEU A 385 27.23 16.03 9.81
C LEU A 385 27.39 17.26 10.71
N LYS A 386 28.41 17.28 11.58
CA LYS A 386 28.69 18.38 12.51
C LYS A 386 29.09 19.67 11.77
N TYR A 387 29.92 19.58 10.74
CA TYR A 387 30.50 20.74 10.06
C TYR A 387 29.70 21.21 8.85
N HIS A 388 29.02 20.31 8.14
CA HIS A 388 28.27 20.65 6.93
C HIS A 388 26.75 20.66 7.14
N GLY A 389 26.27 20.20 8.29
CA GLY A 389 24.87 20.34 8.69
C GLY A 389 23.90 19.39 7.96
N HIS A 390 22.68 19.88 7.73
CA HIS A 390 21.57 19.03 7.27
C HIS A 390 21.87 18.42 5.90
N GLY A 391 21.88 17.09 5.83
CA GLY A 391 22.08 16.35 4.59
C GLY A 391 23.51 15.89 4.33
N ALA A 392 24.46 16.19 5.24
CA ALA A 392 25.79 15.58 5.26
C ALA A 392 25.84 14.35 6.19
N GLY A 393 26.93 13.59 6.15
CA GLY A 393 27.12 12.42 7.03
C GLY A 393 26.39 11.15 6.59
N HIS A 394 26.07 11.05 5.28
CA HIS A 394 25.53 9.84 4.63
C HIS A 394 26.00 9.80 3.16
N SER A 395 26.51 8.66 2.67
CA SER A 395 27.20 8.56 1.36
C SER A 395 26.32 8.76 0.11
N ARG A 396 25.02 8.48 0.22
CA ARG A 396 24.04 8.42 -0.90
C ARG A 396 24.21 7.20 -1.80
N SER A 397 25.17 6.32 -1.51
CA SER A 397 25.19 4.96 -2.05
C SER A 397 23.93 4.23 -1.61
N PHE A 398 23.18 3.70 -2.57
CA PHE A 398 21.91 3.03 -2.33
C PHE A 398 21.66 2.00 -3.43
N LEU A 399 21.67 0.72 -3.06
CA LEU A 399 21.49 -0.44 -3.91
C LEU A 399 22.48 -0.49 -5.09
N ASN A 400 23.77 -0.40 -4.77
CA ASN A 400 24.85 -0.52 -5.74
C ASN A 400 25.20 -1.99 -6.09
N PHE A 401 24.17 -2.83 -6.23
CA PHE A 401 24.26 -4.27 -6.51
C PHE A 401 22.99 -4.73 -7.23
N THR A 402 22.98 -5.94 -7.76
CA THR A 402 21.84 -6.51 -8.49
C THR A 402 21.11 -7.55 -7.63
N TRP A 403 19.83 -7.78 -7.94
CA TRP A 403 19.03 -8.76 -7.22
C TRP A 403 17.89 -9.29 -8.09
N THR A 404 17.46 -10.49 -7.73
CA THR A 404 16.35 -11.20 -8.35
C THR A 404 15.21 -11.39 -7.35
N ILE A 405 13.97 -11.17 -7.78
CA ILE A 405 12.77 -11.55 -7.02
C ILE A 405 12.51 -13.04 -7.30
N ALA A 406 12.91 -13.90 -6.37
CA ALA A 406 12.78 -15.35 -6.53
C ALA A 406 11.35 -15.85 -6.25
N CYS A 407 10.59 -15.12 -5.43
CA CYS A 407 9.17 -15.40 -5.16
C CYS A 407 8.42 -14.11 -4.84
N ASP A 408 7.20 -13.94 -5.37
CA ASP A 408 6.25 -12.92 -4.94
C ASP A 408 4.86 -13.56 -4.83
N ARG A 409 4.50 -13.96 -3.61
CA ARG A 409 3.23 -14.59 -3.26
C ARG A 409 2.36 -13.59 -2.53
N ARG A 410 1.09 -13.53 -2.94
CA ARG A 410 0.06 -12.72 -2.30
C ARG A 410 -1.08 -13.61 -1.84
N LEU A 411 -1.57 -13.37 -0.64
CA LEU A 411 -2.84 -13.88 -0.17
C LEU A 411 -3.96 -12.93 -0.61
N ASP A 412 -5.06 -13.49 -1.08
CA ASP A 412 -6.26 -12.72 -1.29
C ASP A 412 -6.85 -12.32 0.07
N ALA A 413 -7.13 -11.04 0.23
CA ALA A 413 -7.81 -10.51 1.40
C ALA A 413 -8.97 -9.60 0.92
N PRO A 414 -10.12 -9.62 1.61
CA PRO A 414 -11.20 -8.72 1.29
C PRO A 414 -10.75 -7.27 1.50
N ALA A 415 -11.15 -6.39 0.58
CA ALA A 415 -11.00 -4.96 0.82
C ALA A 415 -11.91 -4.58 2.00
N GLU A 416 -11.31 -4.15 3.11
CA GLU A 416 -12.08 -3.65 4.24
C GLU A 416 -12.62 -2.26 3.91
N PRO A 417 -13.94 -2.05 3.89
CA PRO A 417 -14.50 -0.72 3.69
C PRO A 417 -14.12 0.15 4.88
N LEU A 418 -13.14 1.03 4.68
CA LEU A 418 -12.83 2.05 5.67
C LEU A 418 -13.99 3.07 5.70
N PRO A 419 -14.41 3.52 6.89
CA PRO A 419 -15.40 4.58 6.99
C PRO A 419 -14.91 5.83 6.26
N VAL A 420 -15.82 6.52 5.57
CA VAL A 420 -15.49 7.75 4.84
C VAL A 420 -15.11 8.85 5.84
N ASP A 421 -13.82 9.13 5.93
CA ASP A 421 -13.33 10.29 6.69
C ASP A 421 -13.47 11.57 5.85
N ILE A 422 -14.56 12.30 6.09
CA ILE A 422 -14.81 13.58 5.42
C ILE A 422 -13.85 14.66 5.92
N ALA A 423 -13.46 14.59 7.21
CA ALA A 423 -12.51 15.53 7.80
C ALA A 423 -11.15 15.42 7.11
N TRP A 424 -10.78 14.22 6.63
CA TRP A 424 -9.64 14.04 5.75
C TRP A 424 -9.72 14.98 4.52
N LYS A 425 -10.83 15.10 3.81
CA LYS A 425 -10.86 16.00 2.63
C LYS A 425 -10.64 17.48 3.01
N TRP A 426 -11.23 17.92 4.11
CA TRP A 426 -11.17 19.33 4.56
C TRP A 426 -9.86 19.70 5.26
N GLY A 427 -9.18 18.72 5.86
CA GLY A 427 -7.91 18.90 6.56
C GLY A 427 -6.67 19.02 5.68
N THR A 428 -6.81 19.27 4.37
CA THR A 428 -5.67 19.26 3.43
C THR A 428 -4.58 20.28 3.81
N VAL A 429 -4.97 21.49 4.22
CA VAL A 429 -4.01 22.52 4.68
C VAL A 429 -3.33 22.08 5.97
N LEU A 430 -4.10 21.55 6.93
CA LEU A 430 -3.56 21.03 8.19
C LEU A 430 -2.57 19.88 7.94
N ARG A 431 -2.83 18.99 6.98
CA ARG A 431 -1.89 17.92 6.61
C ARG A 431 -0.58 18.40 6.00
N GLN A 432 -0.57 19.57 5.36
CA GLN A 432 0.66 20.16 4.81
C GLN A 432 1.51 20.80 5.92
N ILE A 433 0.85 21.29 6.98
CA ILE A 433 1.51 22.02 8.08
C ILE A 433 1.90 21.06 9.22
N LEU A 434 1.06 20.07 9.52
CA LEU A 434 1.28 19.12 10.62
C LEU A 434 2.21 17.98 10.19
N PRO A 435 3.02 17.43 11.10
CA PRO A 435 3.80 16.23 10.84
C PRO A 435 2.90 15.08 10.40
N ARG A 436 3.30 14.31 9.37
CA ARG A 436 2.60 13.09 8.95
C ARG A 436 2.31 12.19 10.18
N GLY A 437 1.04 11.85 10.42
CA GLY A 437 0.60 11.02 11.55
C GLY A 437 -0.20 11.74 12.66
N TYR A 438 -0.78 12.91 12.36
CA TYR A 438 -1.86 13.55 13.11
C TYR A 438 -3.20 13.39 12.40
#